data_AF-A0A8T5KV53-F1
#
_entry.id   AF-A0A8T5KV53-F1
#
_cell.length_a   1.000
_cell.length_b   1.000
_cell.length_c   1.000
_cell.angle_alpha   90.00
_cell.angle_beta   90.00
_cell.angle_gamma   90.00
#
_symmetry.space_group_name_H-M   'P 1'
#
loop_
_entity.id
_entity.type
_entity.pdbx_description
1 polymer ?
#
loop_
_entity_poly.entity_id
_entity_poly.type
_entity_poly.pdbx_seq_one_letter_code
_entity_poly.pdbx_strand_id
1 'polypeptide(L)'
;MKDNLLAEEIETYEKHKSELLKEHSGEYVLIRGNEVVNTFESQKDAIKIGIEKFGNTPFLVKKILEVDEKQNFTSNLIKISAPCLR
;
A
#
# COMPACT_ATOMS: atom_id res chain seq x y z
N MET A 1 17.34 -2.27 -15.87
CA MET A 1 16.26 -1.27 -15.96
C MET A 1 15.23 -1.69 -14.93
N LYS A 2 15.21 -1.05 -13.75
CA LYS A 2 14.23 -1.34 -12.70
C LYS A 2 13.19 -0.24 -12.79
N ASP A 3 11.93 -0.61 -13.02
CA ASP A 3 10.78 0.26 -12.87
C ASP A 3 10.73 0.74 -11.41
N ASN A 4 11.50 1.79 -11.12
CA ASN A 4 11.89 2.20 -9.78
C ASN A 4 10.90 3.18 -9.14
N LEU A 5 9.69 3.28 -9.71
CA LEU A 5 8.66 4.26 -9.38
C LEU A 5 8.10 4.12 -7.95
N LEU A 6 8.57 3.13 -7.19
CA LEU A 6 8.19 2.88 -5.79
C LEU A 6 9.40 2.69 -4.87
N ALA A 7 10.63 2.67 -5.39
CA ALA A 7 11.81 2.43 -4.56
C ALA A 7 12.03 3.59 -3.57
N GLU A 8 11.75 4.81 -4.04
CA GLU A 8 11.82 6.04 -3.27
C GLU A 8 10.74 6.08 -2.16
N GLU A 9 9.52 5.66 -2.47
CA GLU A 9 8.44 5.49 -1.47
C GLU A 9 8.80 4.49 -0.39
N ILE A 10 9.42 3.37 -0.78
CA ILE A 10 9.80 2.31 0.17
C ILE A 10 10.89 2.81 1.11
N GLU A 11 11.94 3.46 0.58
CA GLU A 11 12.99 4.04 1.43
C GLU A 11 12.45 5.10 2.38
N THR A 12 11.54 5.95 1.90
CA THR A 12 10.90 7.00 2.72
C THR A 12 10.06 6.37 3.81
N TYR A 13 9.30 5.34 3.48
CA TYR A 13 8.52 4.58 4.44
C TYR A 13 9.42 3.95 5.49
N GLU A 14 10.51 3.28 5.10
CA GLU A 14 11.41 2.62 6.06
C GLU A 14 12.07 3.62 7.02
N LYS A 15 12.48 4.80 6.53
CA LYS A 15 13.03 5.87 7.37
C LYS A 15 12.03 6.39 8.39
N HIS A 16 10.78 6.60 7.98
CA HIS A 16 9.73 7.14 8.86
C HIS A 16 8.97 6.05 9.62
N LYS A 17 9.15 4.77 9.27
CA LYS A 17 8.39 3.64 9.84
C LYS A 17 8.49 3.64 11.35
N SER A 18 9.69 3.76 11.91
CA SER A 18 9.89 3.70 13.36
C SER A 18 9.21 4.85 14.12
N GLU A 19 9.00 6.00 13.48
CA GLU A 19 8.34 7.17 14.07
C GLU A 19 6.82 7.05 13.93
N LEU A 20 6.36 6.75 12.71
CA LEU A 20 4.95 6.47 12.41
C LEU A 20 4.38 5.33 13.25
N LEU A 21 5.19 4.32 13.57
CA LEU A 21 4.76 3.18 14.38
C LEU A 21 4.62 3.51 15.87
N LYS A 22 5.28 4.58 16.34
CA LYS A 22 5.14 5.06 17.71
C LYS A 22 3.92 5.96 17.86
N GLU A 23 3.64 6.80 16.86
CA GLU A 23 2.56 7.79 16.93
C GLU A 23 1.23 7.28 16.36
N HIS A 24 1.29 6.48 15.28
CA HIS A 24 0.15 6.09 14.44
C HIS A 24 0.07 4.57 14.23
N SER A 25 0.29 3.80 15.30
CA SER A 25 0.24 2.33 15.24
C SER A 25 -1.17 1.83 14.95
N GLY A 26 -1.32 0.98 13.93
CA GLY A 26 -2.60 0.41 13.51
C GLY A 26 -3.31 1.20 12.41
N GLU A 27 -2.82 2.39 12.07
CA GLU A 27 -3.36 3.26 11.04
C GLU A 27 -2.78 2.94 9.65
N TYR A 28 -3.26 3.64 8.62
CA TYR A 28 -2.84 3.54 7.24
C TYR A 28 -2.11 4.80 6.83
N VAL A 29 -0.88 4.66 6.37
CA VAL A 29 -0.11 5.76 5.81
C VAL A 29 -0.28 5.83 4.30
N LEU A 30 -0.46 7.05 3.80
CA LEU A 30 -0.46 7.39 2.38
C LEU A 30 0.88 8.06 2.04
N ILE A 31 1.64 7.43 1.15
CA ILE A 31 2.98 7.86 0.74
C ILE A 31 2.99 8.03 -0.76
N ARG A 32 3.66 9.09 -1.24
CA ARG A 32 3.83 9.35 -2.66
C ARG A 32 5.24 9.86 -2.91
N GLY A 33 5.96 9.23 -3.84
CA GLY A 33 7.36 9.57 -4.11
C GLY A 33 8.20 9.52 -2.84
N ASN A 34 8.76 10.65 -2.43
CA ASN A 34 9.63 10.74 -1.25
C ASN A 34 8.95 11.37 -0.02
N GLU A 35 7.60 11.47 0.00
CA GLU A 35 6.89 12.20 1.05
C GLU A 35 5.70 11.41 1.64
N VAL A 36 5.57 11.48 2.96
CA VAL A 36 4.41 10.99 3.71
C VAL A 36 3.32 12.07 3.65
N VAL A 37 2.18 11.73 3.07
CA VAL A 37 1.10 12.68 2.80
C VAL A 37 0.20 12.84 4.02
N ASN A 38 -0.25 11.71 4.58
CA ASN A 38 -1.10 11.65 5.77
C ASN A 38 -1.24 10.22 6.31
N THR A 39 -1.72 10.12 7.54
CA THR A 39 -2.15 8.86 8.19
C THR A 39 -3.67 8.85 8.34
N PHE A 40 -4.26 7.66 8.26
CA PHE A 40 -5.70 7.45 8.31
C PHE A 40 -6.02 6.19 9.11
N GLU A 41 -7.01 6.23 9.98
CA GLU A 41 -7.43 5.05 10.73
C GLU A 41 -8.07 3.95 9.84
N SER A 42 -8.53 4.31 8.63
CA SER A 42 -9.26 3.41 7.74
C SER A 42 -8.67 3.37 6.32
N GLN A 43 -8.43 2.16 5.82
CA GLN A 43 -7.88 1.94 4.48
C GLN A 43 -8.71 2.60 3.39
N LYS A 44 -10.04 2.49 3.51
CA LYS A 44 -10.98 3.03 2.52
C LYS A 44 -10.87 4.55 2.42
N ASP A 45 -10.64 5.20 3.56
CA ASP A 45 -10.48 6.65 3.63
C ASP A 45 -9.16 7.07 2.99
N ALA A 46 -8.07 6.38 3.32
CA ALA A 46 -6.75 6.60 2.71
C ALA A 46 -6.79 6.46 1.17
N ILE A 47 -7.48 5.44 0.65
CA ILE A 47 -7.64 5.24 -0.80
C ILE A 47 -8.49 6.35 -1.41
N LYS A 48 -9.63 6.69 -0.79
CA LYS A 48 -10.53 7.72 -1.31
C LYS A 48 -9.85 9.07 -1.38
N ILE A 49 -9.17 9.47 -0.31
CA ILE A 49 -8.40 10.72 -0.25
C ILE A 49 -7.20 10.66 -1.20
N GLY A 50 -6.53 9.52 -1.34
CA GLY A 50 -5.46 9.33 -2.32
C GLY A 50 -5.94 9.56 -3.75
N ILE A 51 -7.09 9.02 -4.13
CA ILE A 51 -7.70 9.25 -5.45
C ILE A 51 -8.16 10.72 -5.59
N GLU A 52 -8.72 11.32 -4.54
CA GLU A 52 -9.19 12.71 -4.58
C GLU A 52 -8.02 13.71 -4.69
N LYS A 53 -6.90 13.45 -4.00
CA LYS A 53 -5.69 14.29 -3.98
C LYS A 53 -4.81 14.07 -5.21
N PHE A 54 -4.62 12.82 -5.62
CA PHE A 54 -3.62 12.43 -6.62
C PHE A 54 -4.21 11.96 -7.95
N GLY A 55 -5.53 11.74 -8.01
CA GLY A 55 -6.24 11.38 -9.23
C GLY A 55 -5.70 10.09 -9.85
N ASN A 56 -5.24 10.18 -11.10
CA ASN A 56 -4.76 9.05 -11.90
C ASN A 56 -3.27 8.71 -11.67
N THR A 57 -2.69 9.19 -10.57
CA THR A 57 -1.29 8.94 -10.23
C THR A 57 -1.16 7.73 -9.31
N PRO A 58 -0.14 6.87 -9.49
CA PRO A 58 0.15 5.82 -8.51
C PRO A 58 0.57 6.41 -7.15
N PHE A 59 0.15 5.76 -6.07
CA PHE A 59 0.51 6.10 -4.69
C PHE A 59 0.55 4.82 -3.84
N LEU A 60 1.26 4.87 -2.71
CA LEU A 60 1.40 3.75 -1.79
C LEU A 60 0.51 3.95 -0.56
N VAL A 61 -0.40 3.02 -0.32
CA VAL A 61 -1.15 2.92 0.95
C VAL A 61 -0.67 1.69 1.69
N LYS A 62 -0.15 1.88 2.90
CA LYS A 62 0.32 0.77 3.73
C LYS A 62 -0.15 0.91 5.16
N LYS A 63 -0.53 -0.21 5.78
CA LYS A 63 -0.89 -0.22 7.21
C LYS A 63 0.38 -0.20 8.06
N ILE A 64 0.42 0.71 9.02
CA ILE A 64 1.48 0.83 10.01
C ILE A 64 1.21 -0.23 11.08
N LEU A 65 1.96 -1.32 11.04
CA LEU A 65 1.89 -2.38 12.05
C LEU A 65 3.31 -2.78 12.47
N GLU A 66 3.48 -3.08 13.76
CA GLU A 66 4.73 -3.63 14.31
C GLU A 66 5.11 -4.93 13.61
N VAL A 67 4.11 -5.79 13.44
CA VAL A 67 4.21 -7.04 12.69
C VAL A 67 3.47 -6.85 11.38
N ASP A 68 4.24 -6.74 10.29
CA ASP A 68 3.71 -6.79 8.93
C ASP A 68 3.25 -8.25 8.72
N GLU A 69 1.97 -8.53 8.97
CA GLU A 69 1.37 -9.78 8.51
C GLU A 69 1.45 -9.75 6.99
N LYS A 70 2.53 -10.30 6.44
CA LYS A 70 2.70 -10.48 5.00
C LYS A 70 1.44 -11.22 4.56
N GLN A 71 0.51 -10.50 3.94
CA GLN A 71 -0.65 -11.10 3.32
C GLN A 71 -0.10 -11.97 2.20
N ASN A 72 0.15 -13.23 2.54
CA ASN A 72 0.68 -14.23 1.66
C ASN A 72 -0.51 -14.55 0.75
N PHE A 73 -0.71 -13.72 -0.28
CA PHE A 73 -1.61 -14.03 -1.37
C PHE A 73 -1.01 -15.23 -2.11
N THR A 74 -1.21 -16.43 -1.57
CA THR A 74 -1.10 -17.66 -2.35
C THR A 74 -2.31 -17.67 -3.27
N SER A 75 -2.31 -16.80 -4.27
CA SER A 75 -3.28 -16.82 -5.35
C SER A 75 -3.04 -18.09 -6.15
N ASN A 76 -3.61 -19.20 -5.69
CA ASN A 76 -3.88 -20.36 -6.52
C ASN A 76 -5.07 -20.04 -7.43
N LEU A 77 -4.99 -18.95 -8.19
CA LEU A 77 -5.89 -18.65 -9.31
C LEU A 77 -5.40 -19.44 -10.53
N ILE A 78 -5.31 -20.76 -10.39
CA ILE A 78 -5.24 -21.64 -11.55
C ILE A 78 -6.66 -21.68 -12.12
N LYS A 79 -6.82 -21.06 -13.29
CA LYS A 79 -7.99 -21.13 -14.17
C LYS A 79 -8.66 -22.50 -14.07
N ILE A 80 -9.82 -22.59 -13.44
CA ILE A 80 -10.80 -23.62 -13.81
C ILE A 80 -11.42 -23.12 -15.11
N SER A 81 -10.68 -23.30 -16.21
CA SER A 81 -11.26 -23.33 -17.54
C SER A 81 -12.06 -24.63 -17.62
N ALA A 82 -13.32 -24.59 -17.20
CA ALA A 82 -14.26 -25.62 -17.59
C ALA A 82 -14.50 -25.46 -19.11
N PRO A 83 -14.10 -26.42 -19.96
CA PRO A 83 -14.59 -26.41 -21.33
C PRO A 83 -16.07 -26.80 -21.27
N CYS A 84 -16.95 -25.83 -21.47
CA CYS A 84 -18.33 -26.12 -21.79
C CYS A 84 -18.41 -26.47 -23.29
N LEU A 85 -19.09 -27.58 -23.56
CA LEU A 85 -19.76 -27.96 -24.82
C LEU A 85 -18.93 -28.66 -25.91
N ARG A 86 -19.14 -29.98 -26.04
CA ARG A 86 -19.89 -30.56 -27.18
C ARG A 86 -20.44 -31.94 -26.86
#